data_AF-A0AAW0EXP0-F1
#
_entry.id   AF-A0AAW0EXP0-F1
#
_cell.length_a   1.000
_cell.length_b   1.000
_cell.length_c   1.000
_cell.angle_alpha   90.00
_cell.angle_beta   90.00
_cell.angle_gamma   90.00
#
_symmetry.space_group_name_H-M   'P 1'
#
loop_
_entity.id
_entity.type
_entity.pdbx_description
1 polymer ?
#
loop_
_entity_poly.entity_id
_entity_poly.type
_entity_poly.pdbx_seq_one_letter_code
_entity_poly.pdbx_strand_id
1 'polypeptide(L)'
;MRVDGVCVALRFAPVAVLMAVHCHDGRWPADWECVERARRHCFCTRMVSAHPATVITHVFFHISGEHLAANAAMLAVALAEGGGGGEESSGVRRAEAGGVVAWLRRMVSGIRDSWSERSRAGALLRAVGALLVCVVGSAVGGLGAQLLYLKSAVSVRHAYAEHAWTAAADAWRGALASDSVGDAVRLLLRSVRSYVEGWRNSAAASLQAEMNDCIFMCGSSAGVCALAGFNAVCYGRPLCALYLVLPSMCCLGVDVIPRGVALLAFHIGAGDVAVALKGRAVPSLWKSAGVELTVGDAAHVGGFGAGVVMGLGWRWLQLRRRRRRRRRRRGSH
;
A
#
# COMPACT_ATOMS: atom_id res chain seq x y z
N MET A 1 25.39 0.47 28.83
CA MET A 1 24.47 1.63 28.84
C MET A 1 23.16 1.19 29.49
N ARG A 2 22.60 1.94 30.44
CA ARG A 2 21.29 1.64 31.03
C ARG A 2 20.18 2.15 30.11
N VAL A 3 19.18 1.31 29.85
CA VAL A 3 17.96 1.69 29.12
C VAL A 3 17.02 2.40 30.10
N ASP A 4 16.61 3.64 29.80
CA ASP A 4 15.60 4.35 30.60
C ASP A 4 14.20 3.83 30.23
N GLY A 5 13.51 3.23 31.20
CA GLY A 5 12.16 2.68 31.00
C GLY A 5 11.14 3.72 30.55
N VAL A 6 11.30 5.00 30.94
CA VAL A 6 10.41 6.09 30.50
C VAL A 6 10.59 6.38 29.01
N CYS A 7 11.83 6.38 28.52
CA CYS A 7 12.13 6.55 27.10
C CYS A 7 11.55 5.38 26.27
N VAL A 8 11.66 4.15 26.77
CA VAL A 8 11.02 2.98 26.15
C VAL A 8 9.49 3.14 26.11
N ALA A 9 8.86 3.50 27.22
CA ALA A 9 7.41 3.72 27.26
C ALA A 9 6.96 4.80 26.26
N LEU A 10 7.68 5.93 26.20
CA LEU A 10 7.41 7.01 25.24
C LEU A 10 7.53 6.52 23.79
N ARG A 11 8.55 5.73 23.48
CA ARG A 11 8.76 5.19 22.12
C ARG A 11 7.60 4.31 21.65
N PHE A 12 7.02 3.53 22.55
CA PHE A 12 5.87 2.67 22.26
C PHE A 12 4.51 3.34 22.49
N ALA A 13 4.47 4.63 22.87
CA ALA A 13 3.24 5.39 23.04
C ALA A 13 2.27 5.31 21.84
N PRO A 14 2.71 5.27 20.56
CA PRO A 14 1.79 5.10 19.44
C PRO A 14 0.96 3.81 19.50
N VAL A 15 1.53 2.70 20.03
CA VAL A 15 0.78 1.45 20.25
C VAL A 15 -0.29 1.65 21.33
N ALA A 16 0.07 2.31 22.44
CA ALA A 16 -0.88 2.64 23.49
C ALA A 16 -2.01 3.56 23.00
N VAL A 17 -1.72 4.50 22.09
CA VAL A 17 -2.74 5.34 21.46
C VAL A 17 -3.71 4.50 20.63
N LEU A 18 -3.23 3.55 19.81
CA LEU A 18 -4.13 2.64 19.07
C LEU A 18 -5.03 1.84 20.01
N MET A 19 -4.47 1.31 21.09
CA MET A 19 -5.25 0.56 22.10
C MET A 19 -6.27 1.44 22.82
N ALA A 20 -5.88 2.65 23.22
CA ALA A 20 -6.75 3.59 23.90
C ALA A 20 -7.94 4.01 23.03
N VAL A 21 -7.71 4.26 21.74
CA VAL A 21 -8.81 4.59 20.80
C VAL A 21 -9.72 3.38 20.56
N HIS A 22 -9.15 2.18 20.46
CA HIS A 22 -9.95 0.96 20.32
C HIS A 22 -10.88 0.74 21.53
N CYS A 23 -10.35 0.98 22.73
CA CYS A 23 -11.06 0.88 24.00
C CYS A 23 -11.61 2.22 24.50
N HIS A 24 -12.05 3.13 23.61
CA HIS A 24 -12.47 4.49 24.01
C HIS A 24 -13.58 4.52 25.08
N ASP A 25 -14.43 3.48 25.13
CA ASP A 25 -15.49 3.32 26.13
C ASP A 25 -14.99 2.70 27.46
N GLY A 26 -13.66 2.60 27.66
CA GLY A 26 -13.05 2.00 28.84
C GLY A 26 -13.14 0.47 28.90
N ARG A 27 -13.68 -0.18 27.86
CA ARG A 27 -13.76 -1.64 27.72
C ARG A 27 -13.26 -2.12 26.38
N TRP A 28 -12.91 -3.40 26.32
CA TRP A 28 -12.64 -4.06 25.05
C TRP A 28 -13.95 -4.24 24.28
N PRO A 29 -14.06 -3.72 23.03
CA PRO A 29 -15.27 -3.88 22.24
C PRO A 29 -15.41 -5.31 21.72
N ALA A 30 -16.66 -5.75 21.51
CA ALA A 30 -16.92 -6.99 20.79
C ALA A 30 -16.64 -6.80 19.29
N ASP A 31 -16.38 -7.88 18.55
CA ASP A 31 -16.02 -7.79 17.13
C ASP A 31 -17.15 -7.16 16.28
N TRP A 32 -18.41 -7.42 16.60
CA TRP A 32 -19.53 -6.78 15.90
C TRP A 32 -19.58 -5.27 16.15
N GLU A 33 -19.15 -4.79 17.33
CA GLU A 33 -19.05 -3.36 17.64
C GLU A 33 -17.91 -2.73 16.85
N CYS A 34 -16.81 -3.47 16.68
CA CYS A 34 -15.69 -3.08 15.83
C CYS A 34 -16.13 -2.93 14.37
N VAL A 35 -16.88 -3.91 13.84
CA VAL A 35 -17.43 -3.86 12.48
C VAL A 35 -18.41 -2.70 12.31
N GLU A 36 -19.31 -2.44 13.26
CA GLU A 36 -20.25 -1.33 13.16
C GLU A 36 -19.55 0.03 13.27
N ARG A 37 -18.54 0.16 14.14
CA ARG A 37 -17.68 1.36 14.19
C ARG A 37 -16.94 1.53 12.87
N ALA A 38 -16.42 0.45 12.30
CA ALA A 38 -15.78 0.49 10.99
C ALA A 38 -16.76 0.93 9.90
N ARG A 39 -17.98 0.40 9.90
CA ARG A 39 -19.03 0.81 8.97
C ARG A 39 -19.40 2.29 9.08
N ARG A 40 -19.38 2.86 10.29
CA ARG A 40 -19.74 4.27 10.57
C ARG A 40 -18.60 5.25 10.36
N HIS A 41 -17.35 4.83 10.56
CA HIS A 41 -16.21 5.75 10.67
C HIS A 41 -15.02 5.41 9.78
N CYS A 42 -15.02 4.26 9.10
CA CYS A 42 -13.93 3.93 8.18
C CYS A 42 -14.10 4.57 6.82
N PHE A 43 -12.98 4.57 6.11
CA PHE A 43 -12.91 5.09 4.76
C PHE A 43 -13.64 4.14 3.81
N CYS A 44 -14.71 4.65 3.17
CA CYS A 44 -15.11 4.25 1.83
C CYS A 44 -15.21 5.52 0.97
N THR A 45 -15.07 5.39 -0.35
CA THR A 45 -15.08 6.54 -1.29
C THR A 45 -16.33 7.42 -1.13
N ARG A 46 -17.49 6.81 -0.86
CA ARG A 46 -18.75 7.51 -0.58
C ARG A 46 -18.76 8.26 0.75
N MET A 47 -18.08 7.75 1.77
CA MET A 47 -18.03 8.40 3.09
C MET A 47 -17.09 9.59 3.14
N VAL A 48 -16.04 9.60 2.31
CA VAL A 48 -15.02 10.65 2.30
C VAL A 48 -15.55 11.97 1.77
N SER A 49 -16.45 11.93 0.78
CA SER A 49 -17.11 13.13 0.27
C SER A 49 -17.96 13.81 1.35
N ALA A 50 -18.58 13.02 2.23
CA ALA A 50 -19.37 13.53 3.34
C ALA A 50 -18.51 13.90 4.57
N HIS A 51 -17.45 13.12 4.86
CA HIS A 51 -16.63 13.25 6.06
C HIS A 51 -15.14 13.14 5.74
N PRO A 52 -14.49 14.18 5.20
CA PRO A 52 -13.10 14.12 4.73
C PRO A 52 -12.10 13.83 5.86
N ALA A 53 -12.46 14.13 7.11
CA ALA A 53 -11.63 13.81 8.28
C ALA A 53 -11.39 12.30 8.47
N THR A 54 -12.28 11.45 7.93
CA THR A 54 -12.15 9.98 7.98
C THR A 54 -10.85 9.50 7.32
N VAL A 55 -10.34 10.23 6.32
CA VAL A 55 -9.05 9.98 5.67
C VAL A 55 -7.89 9.96 6.67
N ILE A 56 -7.97 10.73 7.74
CA ILE A 56 -6.92 10.84 8.74
C ILE A 56 -7.19 9.88 9.90
N THR A 57 -8.46 9.73 10.29
CA THR A 57 -8.84 8.94 11.47
C THR A 57 -8.95 7.44 11.20
N HIS A 58 -9.05 6.99 9.95
CA HIS A 58 -9.16 5.56 9.59
C HIS A 58 -7.96 4.70 10.05
N VAL A 59 -6.83 5.31 10.41
CA VAL A 59 -5.68 4.61 11.01
C VAL A 59 -5.98 4.02 12.39
N PHE A 60 -6.99 4.54 13.09
CA PHE A 60 -7.32 4.12 14.45
C PHE A 60 -8.41 3.04 14.52
N PHE A 61 -9.16 2.84 13.43
CA PHE A 61 -10.29 1.90 13.40
C PHE A 61 -9.86 0.52 12.93
N HIS A 62 -10.34 -0.50 13.65
CA HIS A 62 -10.02 -1.90 13.44
C HIS A 62 -11.32 -2.71 13.46
N ILE A 63 -11.44 -3.69 12.56
CA ILE A 63 -12.64 -4.55 12.42
C ILE A 63 -12.77 -5.65 13.47
N SER A 64 -11.69 -5.97 14.19
CA SER A 64 -11.71 -6.97 15.27
C SER A 64 -10.56 -6.74 16.25
N GLY A 65 -10.64 -7.39 17.41
CA GLY A 65 -9.55 -7.40 18.39
C GLY A 65 -8.28 -8.07 17.86
N GLU A 66 -8.41 -9.14 17.08
CA GLU A 66 -7.28 -9.82 16.43
C GLU A 66 -6.58 -8.92 15.42
N HIS A 67 -7.36 -8.20 14.62
CA HIS A 67 -6.83 -7.25 13.64
C HIS A 67 -6.07 -6.10 14.32
N LEU A 68 -6.59 -5.58 15.44
CA LEU A 68 -5.83 -4.63 16.27
C LEU A 68 -4.54 -5.24 16.79
N ALA A 69 -4.57 -6.45 17.34
CA ALA A 69 -3.40 -7.10 17.92
C ALA A 69 -2.29 -7.29 16.87
N ALA A 70 -2.65 -7.73 15.66
CA ALA A 70 -1.73 -7.84 14.54
C ALA A 70 -1.09 -6.48 14.19
N ASN A 71 -1.90 -5.44 14.01
CA ASN A 71 -1.40 -4.10 13.69
C ASN A 71 -0.54 -3.49 14.81
N ALA A 72 -0.93 -3.69 16.07
CA ALA A 72 -0.18 -3.24 17.25
C ALA A 72 1.18 -3.94 17.33
N ALA A 73 1.24 -5.25 17.07
CA ALA A 73 2.49 -6.01 17.02
C ALA A 73 3.40 -5.53 15.89
N MET A 74 2.86 -5.34 14.67
CA MET A 74 3.63 -4.82 13.54
C MET A 74 4.14 -3.41 13.80
N LEU A 75 3.32 -2.54 14.40
CA LEU A 75 3.71 -1.20 14.80
C LEU A 75 4.82 -1.23 15.86
N ALA A 76 4.70 -2.11 16.86
CA ALA A 76 5.73 -2.28 17.87
C ALA A 76 7.07 -2.70 17.25
N VAL A 77 7.07 -3.62 16.29
CA VAL A 77 8.28 -4.02 15.55
C VAL A 77 8.86 -2.84 14.75
N ALA A 78 8.03 -2.10 14.02
CA ALA A 78 8.47 -0.92 13.27
C ALA A 78 9.04 0.18 14.20
N LEU A 79 8.43 0.39 15.36
CA LEU A 79 8.94 1.32 16.38
C LEU A 79 10.24 0.83 17.01
N ALA A 80 10.38 -0.47 17.28
CA ALA A 80 11.61 -1.08 17.79
C ALA A 80 12.78 -0.97 16.79
N GLU A 81 12.46 -0.95 15.49
CA GLU A 81 13.43 -0.67 14.45
C GLU A 81 13.76 0.83 14.34
N GLY A 82 12.81 1.75 14.53
CA GLY A 82 13.04 3.19 14.41
C GLY A 82 13.63 3.86 15.66
N GLY A 83 14.87 4.37 15.64
CA GLY A 83 15.46 5.00 16.83
C GLY A 83 16.93 5.43 16.68
N GLY A 84 17.40 6.28 17.59
CA GLY A 84 18.69 6.99 17.48
C GLY A 84 19.86 6.29 18.18
N GLY A 85 20.79 5.75 17.39
CA GLY A 85 22.20 5.52 17.72
C GLY A 85 23.07 6.41 16.82
N GLY A 86 24.10 7.03 17.39
CA GLY A 86 24.87 8.11 16.78
C GLY A 86 25.72 7.72 15.59
N GLU A 87 26.06 8.77 14.84
CA GLU A 87 26.99 8.83 13.71
C GLU A 87 26.58 8.16 12.40
N GLU A 88 27.01 8.84 11.36
CA GLU A 88 26.77 8.59 9.96
C GLU A 88 26.76 7.10 9.62
N SER A 89 25.66 6.63 9.05
CA SER A 89 25.73 5.59 8.03
C SER A 89 26.40 6.18 6.77
N SER A 90 27.67 6.56 6.90
CA SER A 90 28.66 6.56 5.82
C SER A 90 28.95 5.12 5.35
N GLY A 91 28.26 4.12 5.91
CA GLY A 91 28.32 2.71 5.54
C GLY A 91 27.73 2.33 4.18
N VAL A 92 26.98 3.19 3.48
CA VAL A 92 26.59 2.89 2.08
C VAL A 92 27.80 2.93 1.13
N ARG A 93 28.94 3.53 1.54
CA ARG A 93 30.19 3.51 0.78
C ARG A 93 31.16 2.38 1.17
N ARG A 94 30.77 1.44 2.04
CA ARG A 94 31.61 0.27 2.43
C ARG A 94 30.84 -1.05 2.25
N ALA A 95 30.12 -1.16 1.14
CA ALA A 95 29.33 -2.34 0.77
C ALA A 95 30.14 -3.42 0.03
N GLU A 96 31.47 -3.37 0.03
CA GLU A 96 32.28 -4.26 -0.84
C GLU A 96 32.99 -5.44 -0.14
N ALA A 97 32.80 -5.70 1.17
CA ALA A 97 33.58 -6.78 1.81
C ALA A 97 32.89 -7.61 2.91
N GLY A 98 31.56 -7.74 2.92
CA GLY A 98 30.91 -8.60 3.90
C GLY A 98 29.56 -9.11 3.42
N GLY A 99 29.45 -10.42 3.21
CA GLY A 99 28.23 -11.09 2.76
C GLY A 99 27.02 -10.89 3.69
N VAL A 100 25.89 -11.49 3.31
CA VAL A 100 24.57 -11.32 3.95
C VAL A 100 24.60 -11.46 5.48
N VAL A 101 25.39 -12.39 6.00
CA VAL A 101 25.54 -12.63 7.45
C VAL A 101 26.16 -11.43 8.18
N ALA A 102 27.17 -10.79 7.60
CA ALA A 102 27.81 -9.61 8.18
C ALA A 102 26.90 -8.37 8.11
N TRP A 103 26.01 -8.32 7.14
CA TRP A 103 24.97 -7.29 7.04
C TRP A 103 23.87 -7.50 8.10
N LEU A 104 23.35 -8.73 8.24
CA LEU A 104 22.39 -9.09 9.28
C LEU A 104 22.92 -8.83 10.70
N ARG A 105 24.18 -9.21 10.98
CA ARG A 105 24.79 -9.00 12.30
C ARG A 105 24.91 -7.51 12.66
N ARG A 106 25.30 -6.65 11.70
CA ARG A 106 25.36 -5.18 11.87
C ARG A 106 23.98 -4.56 12.10
N MET A 107 22.96 -5.13 11.48
CA MET A 107 21.59 -4.68 11.62
C MET A 107 21.03 -4.98 13.01
N VAL A 108 21.21 -6.21 13.49
CA VAL A 108 20.80 -6.63 14.84
C VAL A 108 21.54 -5.82 15.92
N SER A 109 22.84 -5.59 15.76
CA SER A 109 23.60 -4.74 16.69
C SER A 109 23.11 -3.29 16.68
N GLY A 110 22.79 -2.74 15.50
CA GLY A 110 22.25 -1.39 15.36
C GLY A 110 20.91 -1.19 16.05
N ILE A 111 20.05 -2.22 16.10
CA ILE A 111 18.79 -2.16 16.87
C ILE A 111 19.12 -1.98 18.35
N ARG A 112 20.03 -2.77 18.91
CA ARG A 112 20.43 -2.69 20.33
C ARG A 112 20.94 -1.30 20.70
N ASP A 113 21.73 -0.67 19.84
CA ASP A 113 22.29 0.66 20.08
C ASP A 113 21.23 1.79 20.03
N SER A 114 20.12 1.56 19.31
CA SER A 114 19.04 2.55 19.17
C SER A 114 18.15 2.72 20.39
N TRP A 115 18.30 1.85 21.37
CA TRP A 115 17.56 1.90 22.63
C TRP A 115 18.25 2.82 23.65
N SER A 116 19.44 3.32 23.34
CA SER A 116 20.17 4.30 24.14
C SER A 116 19.71 5.74 23.84
N GLU A 117 18.44 6.04 24.15
CA GLU A 117 17.94 7.41 24.00
C GLU A 117 18.54 8.35 25.06
N ARG A 118 19.13 9.46 24.60
CA ARG A 118 19.82 10.43 25.48
C ARG A 118 18.88 11.39 26.23
N SER A 119 17.60 11.49 25.83
CA SER A 119 16.63 12.39 26.47
C SER A 119 15.17 11.96 26.24
N ARG A 120 14.33 12.15 27.28
CA ARG A 120 12.87 11.89 27.24
C ARG A 120 12.13 12.75 26.22
N ALA A 121 12.49 14.03 26.11
CA ALA A 121 11.92 14.91 25.08
C ALA A 121 12.22 14.41 23.66
N GLY A 122 13.42 13.83 23.45
CA GLY A 122 13.78 13.21 22.17
C GLY A 122 12.96 11.96 21.88
N ALA A 123 12.66 11.14 22.90
CA ALA A 123 11.80 9.97 22.81
C ALA A 123 10.37 10.37 22.41
N LEU A 124 9.79 11.35 23.10
CA LEU A 124 8.45 11.87 22.81
C LEU A 124 8.34 12.43 21.39
N LEU A 125 9.30 13.28 20.96
CA LEU A 125 9.30 13.83 19.61
C LEU A 125 9.42 12.75 18.53
N ARG A 126 10.15 11.65 18.80
CA ARG A 126 10.23 10.51 17.90
C ARG A 126 8.91 9.74 17.83
N ALA A 127 8.26 9.51 18.97
CA ALA A 127 6.96 8.85 19.01
C ALA A 127 5.90 9.65 18.23
N VAL A 128 5.85 10.98 18.43
CA VAL A 128 4.97 11.87 17.66
C VAL A 128 5.32 11.84 16.17
N GLY A 129 6.60 11.87 15.83
CA GLY A 129 7.06 11.77 14.44
C GLY A 129 6.67 10.46 13.77
N ALA A 130 6.79 9.33 14.49
CA ALA A 130 6.39 8.01 14.00
C ALA A 130 4.88 7.95 13.76
N LEU A 131 4.07 8.45 14.69
CA LEU A 131 2.62 8.54 14.53
C LEU A 131 2.24 9.41 13.32
N LEU A 132 2.92 10.55 13.13
CA LEU A 132 2.71 11.42 11.98
C LEU A 132 3.04 10.71 10.66
N VAL A 133 4.12 9.94 10.61
CA VAL A 133 4.47 9.12 9.43
C VAL A 133 3.38 8.08 9.16
N CYS A 134 2.89 7.39 10.18
CA CYS A 134 1.80 6.41 10.00
C CYS A 134 0.52 7.07 9.47
N VAL A 135 0.09 8.18 10.06
CA VAL A 135 -1.13 8.90 9.67
C VAL A 135 -1.02 9.45 8.25
N VAL A 136 0.06 10.17 7.92
CA VAL A 136 0.23 10.76 6.59
C VAL A 136 0.49 9.69 5.53
N GLY A 137 1.30 8.68 5.85
CA GLY A 137 1.64 7.61 4.93
C GLY A 137 0.45 6.71 4.59
N SER A 138 -0.40 6.39 5.57
CA SER A 138 -1.66 5.67 5.32
C SER A 138 -2.62 6.50 4.47
N ALA A 139 -2.81 7.78 4.80
CA ALA A 139 -3.71 8.66 4.09
C ALA A 139 -3.30 8.93 2.63
N VAL A 140 -2.04 9.28 2.39
CA VAL A 140 -1.55 9.67 1.06
C VAL A 140 -1.13 8.47 0.24
N GLY A 141 -0.30 7.61 0.82
CA GLY A 141 0.27 6.45 0.15
C GLY A 141 -0.68 5.28 0.11
N GLY A 142 -1.17 4.87 1.29
CA GLY A 142 -2.03 3.70 1.45
C GLY A 142 -3.33 3.82 0.67
N LEU A 143 -4.17 4.79 1.06
CA LEU A 143 -5.45 5.03 0.38
C LEU A 143 -5.25 5.40 -1.09
N GLY A 144 -4.26 6.25 -1.41
CA GLY A 144 -3.97 6.66 -2.78
C GLY A 144 -3.66 5.47 -3.70
N ALA A 145 -2.75 4.58 -3.29
CA ALA A 145 -2.41 3.39 -4.07
C ALA A 145 -3.56 2.39 -4.17
N GLN A 146 -4.32 2.24 -3.08
CA GLN A 146 -5.50 1.38 -3.06
C GLN A 146 -6.57 1.88 -4.06
N LEU A 147 -6.89 3.18 -4.05
CA LEU A 147 -7.84 3.78 -5.00
C LEU A 147 -7.35 3.67 -6.44
N LEU A 148 -6.06 3.89 -6.69
CA LEU A 148 -5.47 3.71 -8.02
C LEU A 148 -5.60 2.25 -8.49
N TYR A 149 -5.33 1.29 -7.60
CA TYR A 149 -5.48 -0.13 -7.90
C TYR A 149 -6.94 -0.48 -8.23
N LEU A 150 -7.90 -0.05 -7.40
CA LEU A 150 -9.33 -0.27 -7.61
C LEU A 150 -9.82 0.36 -8.93
N LYS A 151 -9.39 1.59 -9.23
CA LYS A 151 -9.69 2.27 -10.49
C LYS A 151 -9.12 1.53 -11.69
N SER A 152 -7.85 1.09 -11.61
CA SER A 152 -7.21 0.34 -12.69
C SER A 152 -7.94 -0.97 -13.01
N ALA A 153 -8.49 -1.64 -11.98
CA ALA A 153 -9.27 -2.86 -12.14
C ALA A 153 -10.55 -2.63 -12.96
N VAL A 154 -11.25 -1.53 -12.68
CA VAL A 154 -12.47 -1.12 -13.40
C VAL A 154 -12.11 -0.68 -14.83
N SER A 155 -11.06 0.13 -15.00
CA SER A 155 -10.59 0.59 -16.30
C SER A 155 -10.20 -0.55 -17.25
N VAL A 156 -9.50 -1.57 -16.74
CA VAL A 156 -9.18 -2.79 -17.51
C VAL A 156 -10.45 -3.46 -18.03
N ARG A 157 -11.49 -3.58 -17.18
CA ARG A 157 -12.74 -4.24 -17.57
C ARG A 157 -13.50 -3.44 -18.62
N HIS A 158 -13.51 -2.12 -18.53
CA HIS A 158 -14.06 -1.26 -19.57
C HIS A 158 -13.31 -1.41 -20.90
N ALA A 159 -11.98 -1.42 -20.88
CA ALA A 159 -11.18 -1.62 -22.10
C ALA A 159 -11.48 -2.98 -22.76
N TYR A 160 -11.65 -4.04 -21.97
CA TYR A 160 -12.10 -5.34 -22.50
C TYR A 160 -13.53 -5.30 -23.07
N ALA A 161 -14.44 -4.54 -22.45
CA ALA A 161 -15.81 -4.40 -22.95
C ALA A 161 -15.86 -3.66 -24.28
N GLU A 162 -15.13 -2.54 -24.37
CA GLU A 162 -15.00 -1.71 -25.57
C GLU A 162 -14.41 -2.52 -26.73
N HIS A 163 -13.30 -3.22 -26.50
CA HIS A 163 -12.70 -4.09 -27.52
C HIS A 163 -13.63 -5.20 -28.00
N ALA A 164 -14.45 -5.76 -27.10
CA ALA A 164 -15.41 -6.79 -27.46
C ALA A 164 -16.56 -6.23 -28.30
N TRP A 165 -17.04 -5.00 -28.01
CA TRP A 165 -18.07 -4.35 -28.82
C TRP A 165 -17.55 -3.91 -30.19
N THR A 166 -16.31 -3.41 -30.28
CA THR A 166 -15.70 -3.09 -31.58
C THR A 166 -15.55 -4.36 -32.42
N ALA A 167 -15.02 -5.44 -31.84
CA ALA A 167 -14.94 -6.74 -32.52
C ALA A 167 -16.31 -7.28 -32.96
N ALA A 168 -17.36 -7.06 -32.16
CA ALA A 168 -18.72 -7.43 -32.52
C ALA A 168 -19.25 -6.64 -33.72
N ALA A 169 -19.03 -5.33 -33.74
CA ALA A 169 -19.41 -4.45 -34.84
C ALA A 169 -18.63 -4.75 -36.13
N ASP A 170 -17.34 -5.07 -36.02
CA ASP A 170 -16.49 -5.45 -37.15
C ASP A 170 -16.92 -6.78 -37.75
N ALA A 171 -17.20 -7.77 -36.90
CA ALA A 171 -17.71 -9.07 -37.35
C ALA A 171 -19.10 -8.95 -37.99
N TRP A 172 -19.98 -8.09 -37.46
CA TRP A 172 -21.28 -7.81 -38.06
C TRP A 172 -21.15 -7.16 -39.45
N ARG A 173 -20.31 -6.13 -39.57
CA ARG A 173 -20.03 -5.46 -40.85
C ARG A 173 -19.42 -6.43 -41.86
N GLY A 174 -18.50 -7.28 -41.43
CA GLY A 174 -17.91 -8.32 -42.26
C GLY A 174 -18.92 -9.36 -42.73
N ALA A 175 -19.90 -9.71 -41.89
CA ALA A 175 -20.96 -10.64 -42.29
C ALA A 175 -21.87 -10.06 -43.38
N LEU A 176 -22.23 -8.77 -43.27
CA LEU A 176 -23.04 -8.07 -44.27
C LEU A 176 -22.34 -7.91 -45.62
N ALA A 177 -21.01 -7.85 -45.62
CA ALA A 177 -20.19 -7.72 -46.81
C ALA A 177 -19.71 -9.08 -47.36
N SER A 178 -20.16 -10.21 -46.80
CA SER A 178 -19.67 -11.53 -47.17
C SER A 178 -20.44 -12.09 -48.38
N ASP A 179 -19.69 -12.53 -49.39
CA ASP A 179 -20.25 -13.22 -50.57
C ASP A 179 -20.61 -14.69 -50.29
N SER A 180 -20.30 -15.19 -49.09
CA SER A 180 -20.38 -16.60 -48.68
C SER A 180 -21.34 -16.72 -47.50
N VAL A 181 -22.45 -17.46 -47.67
CA VAL A 181 -23.41 -17.72 -46.59
C VAL A 181 -22.73 -18.38 -45.39
N GLY A 182 -21.78 -19.30 -45.64
CA GLY A 182 -21.05 -19.99 -44.59
C GLY A 182 -20.17 -19.05 -43.76
N ASP A 183 -19.49 -18.09 -44.40
CA ASP A 183 -18.64 -17.12 -43.70
C ASP A 183 -19.46 -16.02 -43.03
N ALA A 184 -20.56 -15.58 -43.65
CA ALA A 184 -21.53 -14.69 -43.04
C ALA A 184 -22.05 -15.26 -41.70
N VAL A 185 -22.45 -16.54 -41.68
CA VAL A 185 -22.91 -17.21 -40.45
C VAL A 185 -21.82 -17.27 -39.38
N ARG A 186 -20.57 -17.62 -39.75
CA ARG A 186 -19.45 -17.64 -38.79
C ARG A 186 -19.16 -16.26 -38.20
N LEU A 187 -19.21 -15.22 -39.03
CA LEU A 187 -19.00 -13.84 -38.60
C LEU A 187 -20.14 -13.34 -37.72
N LEU A 188 -21.39 -13.68 -38.01
CA LEU A 188 -22.53 -13.41 -37.13
C LEU A 188 -22.38 -14.09 -35.77
N LEU A 189 -21.99 -15.37 -35.73
CA LEU A 189 -21.75 -16.08 -34.47
C LEU A 189 -20.61 -15.43 -33.65
N ARG A 190 -19.53 -14.99 -34.31
CA ARG A 190 -18.46 -14.22 -33.65
C ARG A 190 -18.99 -12.88 -33.13
N SER A 191 -19.81 -12.18 -33.91
CA SER A 191 -20.42 -10.91 -33.50
C SER A 191 -21.26 -11.07 -32.24
N VAL A 192 -22.15 -12.06 -32.21
CA VAL A 192 -22.99 -12.37 -31.03
C VAL A 192 -22.11 -12.71 -29.82
N ARG A 193 -21.10 -13.57 -30.00
CA ARG A 193 -20.19 -13.93 -28.92
C ARG A 193 -19.46 -12.71 -28.36
N SER A 194 -18.87 -11.89 -29.22
CA SER A 194 -18.14 -10.68 -28.81
C SER A 194 -19.08 -9.66 -28.16
N TYR A 195 -20.33 -9.56 -28.62
CA TYR A 195 -21.34 -8.70 -28.00
C TYR A 195 -21.68 -9.15 -26.56
N VAL A 196 -21.89 -10.45 -26.36
CA VAL A 196 -22.11 -11.05 -25.02
C VAL A 196 -20.90 -10.85 -24.12
N GLU A 197 -19.68 -11.01 -24.66
CA GLU A 197 -18.44 -10.75 -23.91
C GLU A 197 -18.34 -9.28 -23.50
N GLY A 198 -18.72 -8.34 -24.36
CA GLY A 198 -18.79 -6.91 -24.04
C GLY A 198 -19.76 -6.61 -22.89
N TRP A 199 -20.96 -7.17 -22.95
CA TRP A 199 -21.95 -7.10 -21.88
C TRP A 199 -21.42 -7.66 -20.55
N ARG A 200 -20.82 -8.86 -20.58
CA ARG A 200 -20.25 -9.49 -19.38
C ARG A 200 -19.18 -8.62 -18.74
N ASN A 201 -18.25 -8.07 -19.54
CA ASN A 201 -17.18 -7.21 -19.00
C ASN A 201 -17.73 -5.88 -18.47
N SER A 202 -18.74 -5.30 -19.12
CA SER A 202 -19.43 -4.08 -18.65
C SER A 202 -20.15 -4.30 -17.32
N ALA A 203 -20.97 -5.35 -17.22
CA ALA A 203 -21.64 -5.72 -15.97
C ALA A 203 -20.65 -6.01 -14.83
N ALA A 204 -19.56 -6.72 -15.14
CA ALA A 204 -18.48 -6.96 -14.19
C ALA A 204 -17.76 -5.66 -13.78
N ALA A 205 -17.63 -4.67 -14.67
CA ALA A 205 -17.06 -3.36 -14.33
C ALA A 205 -17.98 -2.59 -13.38
N SER A 206 -19.29 -2.55 -13.64
CA SER A 206 -20.29 -1.91 -12.79
C SER A 206 -20.35 -2.55 -11.40
N LEU A 207 -20.38 -3.88 -11.32
CA LEU A 207 -20.37 -4.60 -10.05
C LEU A 207 -19.08 -4.30 -9.27
N GLN A 208 -17.93 -4.30 -9.93
CA GLN A 208 -16.66 -3.97 -9.29
C GLN A 208 -16.65 -2.52 -8.78
N ALA A 209 -17.19 -1.56 -9.53
CA ALA A 209 -17.27 -0.18 -9.09
C ALA A 209 -18.12 -0.03 -7.81
N GLU A 210 -19.28 -0.70 -7.75
CA GLU A 210 -20.12 -0.69 -6.55
C GLU A 210 -19.46 -1.40 -5.36
N MET A 211 -18.77 -2.52 -5.61
CA MET A 211 -17.99 -3.20 -4.57
C MET A 211 -16.86 -2.30 -4.06
N ASN A 212 -16.15 -1.60 -4.95
CA ASN A 212 -15.07 -0.69 -4.57
C ASN A 212 -15.55 0.43 -3.64
N ASP A 213 -16.80 0.87 -3.79
CA ASP A 213 -17.44 1.86 -2.91
C ASP A 213 -17.77 1.30 -1.51
N CYS A 214 -17.74 -0.01 -1.33
CA CYS A 214 -18.08 -0.69 -0.08
C CYS A 214 -16.87 -1.35 0.61
N ILE A 215 -15.69 -1.38 -0.02
CA ILE A 215 -14.50 -2.03 0.54
C ILE A 215 -14.01 -1.27 1.77
N PHE A 216 -13.94 -1.98 2.89
CA PHE A 216 -13.29 -1.50 4.11
C PHE A 216 -11.79 -1.30 3.89
N MET A 217 -11.26 -0.18 4.41
CA MET A 217 -9.84 0.15 4.32
C MET A 217 -9.26 0.41 5.72
N CYS A 218 -8.29 -0.41 6.14
CA CYS A 218 -7.56 -0.16 7.37
C CYS A 218 -6.37 0.77 7.12
N GLY A 219 -6.34 1.91 7.80
CA GLY A 219 -5.19 2.81 7.71
C GLY A 219 -3.98 2.35 8.52
N SER A 220 -4.21 1.55 9.56
CA SER A 220 -3.19 1.16 10.54
C SER A 220 -2.05 0.38 9.88
N SER A 221 -2.36 -0.69 9.14
CA SER A 221 -1.35 -1.53 8.48
C SER A 221 -0.56 -0.75 7.42
N ALA A 222 -1.24 0.05 6.58
CA ALA A 222 -0.59 0.92 5.60
C ALA A 222 0.31 1.98 6.28
N GLY A 223 -0.11 2.50 7.43
CA GLY A 223 0.68 3.41 8.26
C GLY A 223 1.95 2.75 8.81
N VAL A 224 1.85 1.49 9.27
CA VAL A 224 3.03 0.71 9.68
C VAL A 224 3.98 0.48 8.50
N CYS A 225 3.47 0.15 7.32
CA CYS A 225 4.28 0.04 6.11
C CYS A 225 4.98 1.36 5.76
N ALA A 226 4.31 2.51 5.94
CA ALA A 226 4.93 3.82 5.79
C ALA A 226 6.06 4.06 6.80
N LEU A 227 5.87 3.68 8.06
CA LEU A 227 6.92 3.79 9.07
C LEU A 227 8.11 2.87 8.72
N ALA A 228 7.86 1.67 8.23
CA ALA A 228 8.90 0.76 7.75
C ALA A 228 9.70 1.36 6.57
N GLY A 229 9.02 1.99 5.61
CA GLY A 229 9.65 2.70 4.49
C GLY A 229 10.49 3.89 4.96
N PHE A 230 9.97 4.67 5.90
CA PHE A 230 10.71 5.78 6.51
C PHE A 230 11.98 5.26 7.21
N ASN A 231 11.87 4.19 8.01
CA ASN A 231 12.99 3.60 8.73
C ASN A 231 14.08 3.06 7.79
N ALA A 232 13.68 2.42 6.69
CA ALA A 232 14.59 1.87 5.68
C ALA A 232 15.53 2.95 5.13
N VAL A 233 15.01 4.13 4.78
CA VAL A 233 15.80 5.17 4.12
C VAL A 233 16.36 6.24 5.06
N CYS A 234 15.65 6.57 6.14
CA CYS A 234 16.07 7.57 7.10
C CYS A 234 17.08 7.01 8.11
N TYR A 235 16.86 5.78 8.58
CA TYR A 235 17.72 5.14 9.59
C TYR A 235 18.58 4.01 9.02
N GLY A 236 18.39 3.62 7.75
CA GLY A 236 19.14 2.52 7.15
C GLY A 236 18.71 1.15 7.68
N ARG A 237 17.44 1.00 8.07
CA ARG A 237 16.92 -0.18 8.77
C ARG A 237 15.72 -0.77 8.02
N PRO A 238 15.96 -1.77 7.15
CA PRO A 238 14.94 -2.29 6.24
C PRO A 238 14.31 -3.61 6.70
N LEU A 239 14.53 -4.12 7.92
CA LEU A 239 13.98 -5.43 8.33
C LEU A 239 12.47 -5.44 8.26
N CYS A 240 11.82 -4.47 8.90
CA CYS A 240 10.36 -4.39 8.90
C CYS A 240 9.84 -4.22 7.47
N ALA A 241 10.55 -3.50 6.61
CA ALA A 241 10.21 -3.39 5.20
C ALA A 241 10.30 -4.74 4.46
N LEU A 242 11.36 -5.53 4.69
CA LEU A 242 11.55 -6.83 4.06
C LEU A 242 10.49 -7.84 4.48
N TYR A 243 10.08 -7.85 5.75
CA TYR A 243 9.08 -8.82 6.24
C TYR A 243 7.64 -8.39 5.98
N LEU A 244 7.33 -7.09 6.09
CA LEU A 244 5.95 -6.62 5.95
C LEU A 244 5.57 -6.31 4.50
N VAL A 245 6.50 -5.74 3.72
CA VAL A 245 6.15 -5.13 2.43
C VAL A 245 6.56 -6.00 1.25
N LEU A 246 7.65 -6.77 1.35
CA LEU A 246 8.10 -7.62 0.25
C LEU A 246 7.06 -8.65 -0.18
N PRO A 247 6.36 -9.37 0.73
CA PRO A 247 5.30 -10.28 0.33
C PRO A 247 4.18 -9.56 -0.43
N SER A 248 3.71 -8.42 0.10
CA SER A 248 2.70 -7.59 -0.55
C SER A 248 3.15 -7.07 -1.92
N MET A 249 4.42 -6.69 -2.09
CA MET A 249 4.97 -6.30 -3.40
C MET A 249 4.95 -7.45 -4.41
N CYS A 250 5.32 -8.65 -3.99
CA CYS A 250 5.29 -9.83 -4.85
C CYS A 250 3.85 -10.18 -5.27
N CYS A 251 2.92 -10.22 -4.31
CA CYS A 251 1.50 -10.50 -4.56
C CYS A 251 0.87 -9.43 -5.46
N LEU A 252 1.12 -8.15 -5.18
CA LEU A 252 0.64 -7.04 -6.00
C LEU A 252 1.24 -7.08 -7.41
N GLY A 253 2.54 -7.40 -7.55
CA GLY A 253 3.22 -7.49 -8.83
C GLY A 253 2.61 -8.52 -9.77
N VAL A 254 2.24 -9.70 -9.24
CA VAL A 254 1.60 -10.78 -10.01
C VAL A 254 0.28 -10.34 -10.65
N ASP A 255 -0.42 -9.37 -10.06
CA ASP A 255 -1.74 -8.94 -10.54
C ASP A 255 -1.73 -7.56 -11.22
N VAL A 256 -0.90 -6.61 -10.78
CA VAL A 256 -0.77 -5.29 -11.42
C VAL A 256 -0.03 -5.36 -12.74
N ILE A 257 1.01 -6.20 -12.87
CA ILE A 257 1.79 -6.29 -14.12
C ILE A 257 0.91 -6.75 -15.29
N PRO A 258 0.13 -7.85 -15.20
CA PRO A 258 -0.76 -8.24 -16.29
C PRO A 258 -1.83 -7.19 -16.62
N ARG A 259 -2.33 -6.46 -15.62
CA ARG A 259 -3.29 -5.36 -15.84
C ARG A 259 -2.66 -4.20 -16.58
N GLY A 260 -1.46 -3.78 -16.18
CA GLY A 260 -0.71 -2.73 -16.86
C GLY A 260 -0.39 -3.09 -18.31
N VAL A 261 0.05 -4.33 -18.54
CA VAL A 261 0.29 -4.86 -19.90
C VAL A 261 -1.00 -4.85 -20.73
N ALA A 262 -2.13 -5.28 -20.15
CA ALA A 262 -3.42 -5.26 -20.85
C ALA A 262 -3.86 -3.83 -21.21
N LEU A 263 -3.78 -2.88 -20.28
CA LEU A 263 -4.12 -1.47 -20.56
C LEU A 263 -3.21 -0.87 -21.63
N LEU A 264 -1.90 -1.14 -21.56
CA LEU A 264 -0.95 -0.67 -22.56
C LEU A 264 -1.26 -1.26 -23.94
N ALA A 265 -1.55 -2.57 -24.01
CA ALA A 265 -1.91 -3.26 -25.24
C ALA A 265 -3.17 -2.66 -25.87
N PHE A 266 -4.21 -2.33 -25.09
CA PHE A 266 -5.37 -1.60 -25.60
C PHE A 266 -5.02 -0.21 -26.10
N HIS A 267 -4.17 0.53 -25.37
CA HIS A 267 -3.79 1.89 -25.75
C HIS A 267 -3.01 1.96 -27.07
N ILE A 268 -2.19 0.96 -27.37
CA ILE A 268 -1.43 0.88 -28.63
C ILE A 268 -2.17 0.15 -29.75
N GLY A 269 -3.45 -0.19 -29.57
CA GLY A 269 -4.27 -0.90 -30.57
C GLY A 269 -3.99 -2.39 -30.70
N ALA A 270 -3.19 -2.99 -29.80
CA ALA A 270 -2.89 -4.41 -29.74
C ALA A 270 -3.86 -5.19 -28.82
N GLY A 271 -5.16 -4.85 -28.87
CA GLY A 271 -6.18 -5.42 -27.97
C GLY A 271 -6.30 -6.94 -28.04
N ASP A 272 -6.06 -7.54 -29.21
CA ASP A 272 -6.10 -8.99 -29.39
C ASP A 272 -4.98 -9.70 -28.61
N VAL A 273 -3.82 -9.06 -28.46
CA VAL A 273 -2.72 -9.56 -27.61
C VAL A 273 -3.14 -9.56 -26.15
N ALA A 274 -3.84 -8.52 -25.69
CA ALA A 274 -4.36 -8.45 -24.33
C ALA A 274 -5.37 -9.57 -24.04
N VAL A 275 -6.30 -9.82 -24.98
CA VAL A 275 -7.30 -10.90 -24.89
C VAL A 275 -6.63 -12.28 -24.88
N ALA A 276 -5.64 -12.50 -25.76
CA ALA A 276 -4.88 -13.75 -25.79
C ALA A 276 -4.11 -13.99 -24.48
N LEU A 277 -3.48 -12.95 -23.92
CA LEU A 277 -2.80 -13.02 -22.63
C LEU A 277 -3.78 -13.29 -21.47
N LYS A 278 -4.98 -12.71 -21.50
CA LYS A 278 -6.04 -12.99 -20.52
C LYS A 278 -6.50 -14.45 -20.58
N GLY A 279 -6.60 -15.03 -21.78
CA GLY A 279 -6.98 -16.43 -21.98
C GLY A 279 -5.89 -17.43 -21.56
N ARG A 280 -4.62 -17.02 -21.61
CA ARG A 280 -3.46 -17.82 -21.16
C ARG A 280 -3.09 -17.60 -19.70
N ALA A 281 -3.56 -16.52 -19.10
CA ALA A 281 -3.43 -16.31 -17.67
C ALA A 281 -4.17 -17.44 -16.96
N VAL A 282 -3.41 -18.39 -16.42
CA VAL A 282 -3.95 -19.44 -15.55
C VAL A 282 -4.86 -18.75 -14.54
N PRO A 283 -6.11 -19.20 -14.33
CA PRO A 283 -6.90 -18.75 -13.20
C PRO A 283 -6.10 -19.15 -11.97
N SER A 284 -5.27 -18.24 -11.48
CA SER A 284 -4.37 -18.56 -10.38
C SER A 284 -5.25 -19.03 -9.24
N LEU A 285 -4.88 -20.13 -8.59
CA LEU A 285 -5.53 -20.62 -7.36
C LEU A 285 -5.73 -19.50 -6.30
N TRP A 286 -4.96 -18.41 -6.43
CA TRP A 286 -5.04 -17.16 -5.68
C TRP A 286 -6.24 -16.27 -6.05
N LYS A 287 -6.68 -16.27 -7.31
CA LYS A 287 -7.83 -15.48 -7.81
C LYS A 287 -9.18 -16.00 -7.31
N SER A 288 -9.28 -17.29 -7.01
CA SER A 288 -10.45 -17.89 -6.35
C SER A 288 -10.56 -17.53 -4.86
N ALA A 289 -9.50 -16.95 -4.26
CA ALA A 289 -9.46 -16.59 -2.84
C ALA A 289 -9.35 -15.08 -2.56
N GLY A 290 -9.08 -14.22 -3.55
CA GLY A 290 -8.29 -13.00 -3.27
C GLY A 290 -8.67 -11.70 -3.97
N VAL A 291 -9.96 -11.40 -4.23
CA VAL A 291 -10.34 -10.02 -4.57
C VAL A 291 -10.09 -9.06 -3.39
N GLU A 292 -10.12 -9.56 -2.16
CA GLU A 292 -9.88 -8.78 -0.94
C GLU A 292 -8.39 -8.65 -0.56
N LEU A 293 -7.56 -9.65 -0.87
CA LEU A 293 -6.15 -9.71 -0.44
C LEU A 293 -5.26 -8.69 -1.17
N THR A 294 -5.42 -8.55 -2.49
CA THR A 294 -4.53 -7.70 -3.31
C THR A 294 -4.79 -6.21 -3.14
N VAL A 295 -5.99 -5.84 -2.69
CA VAL A 295 -6.36 -4.45 -2.40
C VAL A 295 -5.62 -3.96 -1.15
N GLY A 296 -5.51 -4.80 -0.12
CA GLY A 296 -4.68 -4.53 1.06
C GLY A 296 -3.19 -4.44 0.72
N ASP A 297 -2.71 -5.31 -0.17
CA ASP A 297 -1.31 -5.26 -0.65
C ASP A 297 -1.00 -3.94 -1.36
N ALA A 298 -1.91 -3.42 -2.19
CA ALA A 298 -1.75 -2.11 -2.82
C ALA A 298 -1.61 -0.99 -1.78
N ALA A 299 -2.40 -1.03 -0.71
CA ALA A 299 -2.30 -0.07 0.39
C ALA A 299 -0.96 -0.20 1.15
N HIS A 300 -0.49 -1.42 1.41
CA HIS A 300 0.82 -1.64 2.05
C HIS A 300 1.97 -1.08 1.22
N VAL A 301 1.99 -1.40 -0.09
CA VAL A 301 3.03 -0.92 -1.02
C VAL A 301 2.98 0.60 -1.18
N GLY A 302 1.78 1.17 -1.29
CA GLY A 302 1.57 2.61 -1.35
C GLY A 302 2.02 3.33 -0.08
N GLY A 303 1.63 2.81 1.08
CA GLY A 303 2.06 3.32 2.38
C GLY A 303 3.58 3.30 2.51
N PHE A 304 4.23 2.17 2.19
CA PHE A 304 5.68 2.07 2.15
C PHE A 304 6.32 3.11 1.24
N GLY A 305 5.82 3.27 0.02
CA GLY A 305 6.30 4.28 -0.94
C GLY A 305 6.24 5.70 -0.38
N ALA A 306 5.11 6.07 0.24
CA ALA A 306 4.98 7.37 0.91
C ALA A 306 5.99 7.54 2.06
N GLY A 307 6.18 6.49 2.86
CA GLY A 307 7.19 6.44 3.91
C GLY A 307 8.62 6.69 3.42
N VAL A 308 9.00 6.04 2.32
CA VAL A 308 10.29 6.24 1.64
C VAL A 308 10.46 7.69 1.22
N VAL A 309 9.46 8.29 0.59
CA VAL A 309 9.51 9.71 0.16
C VAL A 309 9.66 10.64 1.37
N MET A 310 8.89 10.42 2.44
CA MET A 310 8.99 11.19 3.69
C MET A 310 10.39 11.07 4.31
N GLY A 311 10.95 9.86 4.35
CA GLY A 311 12.28 9.61 4.92
C GLY A 311 13.41 10.26 4.11
N LEU A 312 13.36 10.18 2.78
CA LEU A 312 14.32 10.86 1.90
C LEU A 312 14.23 12.39 2.05
N GLY A 313 13.02 12.93 2.09
CA GLY A 313 12.77 14.36 2.33
C GLY A 313 13.33 14.82 3.67
N TRP A 314 13.10 14.06 4.74
CA TRP A 314 13.63 14.35 6.07
C TRP A 314 15.16 14.30 6.10
N ARG A 315 15.77 13.27 5.51
CA ARG A 315 17.24 13.15 5.40
C ARG A 315 17.85 14.34 4.66
N TRP A 316 17.22 14.78 3.57
CA TRP A 316 17.65 15.96 2.82
C TRP A 316 17.55 17.25 3.66
N LEU A 317 16.46 17.44 4.39
CA LEU A 317 16.29 18.58 5.31
C LEU A 317 17.39 18.61 6.38
N GLN A 318 17.73 17.46 6.96
CA GLN A 318 18.81 17.37 7.94
C GLN A 318 20.16 17.77 7.34
N LEU A 319 20.50 17.26 6.15
CA LEU A 319 21.74 17.61 5.45
C LEU A 319 21.81 19.12 5.16
N ARG A 320 20.72 19.73 4.69
CA ARG A 320 20.62 21.17 4.48
C ARG A 320 20.83 21.97 5.78
N ARG A 321 20.18 21.57 6.87
CA ARG A 321 20.34 22.22 8.19
C ARG A 321 21.79 22.13 8.69
N ARG A 322 22.45 20.98 8.54
CA ARG A 322 23.87 20.79 8.91
C ARG A 322 24.80 21.69 8.08
N ARG A 323 24.60 21.76 6.77
CA ARG A 323 25.38 22.64 5.87
C ARG A 323 25.21 24.12 6.25
N ARG A 324 23.99 24.57 6.55
CA ARG A 324 23.71 25.94 7.02
C ARG A 324 24.41 26.25 8.36
N ARG A 325 24.37 25.32 9.32
CA ARG A 325 25.08 25.48 10.61
C ARG A 325 26.61 25.54 10.42
N ARG A 326 27.18 24.70 9.56
CA ARG A 326 28.61 24.73 9.22
C ARG A 326 29.02 26.04 8.55
N ARG A 327 28.21 26.58 7.64
CA ARG A 327 28.45 27.90 7.01
C ARG A 327 28.38 29.05 8.01
N ARG A 328 27.39 29.07 8.91
CA ARG A 328 27.30 30.09 9.97
C ARG A 328 28.50 30.08 10.91
N ARG A 329 29.00 28.91 11.29
CA ARG A 329 30.20 28.78 12.13
C ARG A 329 31.49 29.21 11.44
N ARG A 330 31.55 29.14 10.10
CA ARG A 330 32.72 29.57 9.31
C ARG A 330 32.72 31.05 8.97
N GLY A 331 31.57 31.73 9.02
CA GLY A 331 31.47 33.19 8.82
C GLY A 331 31.55 34.01 10.11
N SER A 332 31.88 33.36 11.23
CA SER A 332 32.07 33.97 12.55
C SER A 332 33.51 33.80 13.08
N HIS A 333 34.44 33.43 12.19
CA HIS A 333 35.89 33.46 12.34
C HIS A 333 36.43 34.39 11.24
#